data_AF-A0A524E292-F1
#
_entry.id   AF-A0A524E292-F1
#
_cell.length_a   1.000
_cell.length_b   1.000
_cell.length_c   1.000
_cell.angle_alpha   90.00
_cell.angle_beta   90.00
_cell.angle_gamma   90.00
#
_symmetry.space_group_name_H-M   'P 1'
#
loop_
_entity.id
_entity.type
_entity.pdbx_description
1 polymer ?
#
loop_
_entity_poly.entity_id
_entity_poly.type
_entity_poly.pdbx_seq_one_letter_code
_entity_poly.pdbx_strand_id
1 'polypeptide(L)'
;MPFTKEDVEILAFRRYKSGETYEKSIWYLAELCVTINKNVTNGYDIKPLETDNLIFLIRPDVNGEIIKPSEEEIREVAEIIYYENPPKSQIDWFIAEKTLLLDEIKKIINGKKEN
;
A
#
# COMPACT_ATOMS: atom_id res chain seq x y z
N MET A 1 -14.69 -5.83 -7.80
CA MET A 1 -15.30 -5.62 -6.47
C MET A 1 -14.24 -5.01 -5.57
N PRO A 2 -14.60 -4.05 -4.71
CA PRO A 2 -13.75 -3.60 -3.60
C PRO A 2 -13.30 -4.79 -2.74
N PHE A 3 -12.10 -4.73 -2.18
CA PHE A 3 -11.69 -5.67 -1.13
C PHE A 3 -12.48 -5.43 0.16
N THR A 4 -12.75 -6.50 0.90
CA THR A 4 -13.51 -6.44 2.16
C THR A 4 -12.59 -6.40 3.37
N LYS A 5 -13.14 -6.04 4.54
CA LYS A 5 -12.42 -6.14 5.82
C LYS A 5 -11.95 -7.57 6.12
N GLU A 6 -12.73 -8.57 5.71
CA GLU A 6 -12.38 -9.99 5.88
C GLU A 6 -11.14 -10.36 5.04
N ASP A 7 -10.99 -9.80 3.83
CA ASP A 7 -9.79 -9.99 3.02
C ASP A 7 -8.53 -9.43 3.71
N VAL A 8 -8.66 -8.27 4.36
CA VAL A 8 -7.58 -7.66 5.17
C VAL A 8 -7.24 -8.57 6.35
N GLU A 9 -8.25 -9.06 7.07
CA GLU A 9 -8.06 -9.96 8.22
C GLU A 9 -7.34 -11.25 7.83
N ILE A 10 -7.75 -11.88 6.72
CA ILE A 10 -7.13 -13.11 6.22
C ILE A 10 -5.66 -12.87 5.86
N LEU A 11 -5.35 -11.78 5.15
CA LEU A 11 -3.97 -11.45 4.76
C LEU A 11 -3.10 -11.06 5.95
N ALA A 12 -3.62 -10.25 6.87
CA ALA A 12 -2.93 -9.85 8.09
C ALA A 12 -2.59 -11.08 8.94
N PHE A 13 -3.54 -12.01 9.08
CA PHE A 13 -3.31 -13.27 9.80
C PHE A 13 -2.25 -14.15 9.13
N ARG A 14 -2.28 -14.27 7.79
CA ARG A 14 -1.24 -14.99 7.04
C ARG A 14 0.15 -14.39 7.25
N ARG A 15 0.24 -13.06 7.28
CA ARG A 15 1.49 -12.35 7.51
C ARG A 15 1.99 -12.51 8.94
N TYR A 16 1.11 -12.40 9.93
CA TYR A 16 1.45 -12.71 11.32
C TYR A 16 2.05 -14.11 11.46
N LYS A 17 1.49 -15.10 10.74
CA LYS A 17 1.99 -16.48 10.73
C LYS A 17 3.33 -16.67 10.01
N SER A 18 3.75 -15.78 9.12
CA SER A 18 5.03 -15.91 8.42
C SER A 18 6.22 -15.59 9.33
N GLY A 19 6.01 -14.93 10.46
CA GLY A 19 7.04 -14.68 11.46
C GLY A 19 8.13 -13.70 11.01
N GLU A 20 7.83 -12.81 10.05
CA GLU A 20 8.79 -11.79 9.62
C GLU A 20 9.24 -10.90 10.78
N THR A 21 10.44 -10.34 10.71
CA THR A 21 10.93 -9.43 11.75
C THR A 21 10.18 -8.11 11.71
N TYR A 22 10.22 -7.39 12.82
CA TYR A 22 9.59 -6.08 12.96
C TYR A 22 10.17 -5.09 11.94
N GLU A 23 11.50 -5.03 11.80
CA GLU A 23 12.15 -4.09 10.88
C GLU A 23 11.81 -4.38 9.42
N LYS A 24 11.75 -5.67 9.03
CA LYS A 24 11.33 -6.06 7.68
C LYS A 24 9.89 -5.68 7.40
N SER A 25 9.02 -5.83 8.39
CA SER A 25 7.61 -5.45 8.28
C SER A 25 7.47 -3.94 8.11
N ILE A 26 8.22 -3.14 8.88
CA ILE A 26 8.26 -1.68 8.72
C ILE A 26 8.74 -1.29 7.34
N TRP A 27 9.86 -1.84 6.89
CA TRP A 27 10.43 -1.53 5.58
C TRP A 27 9.43 -1.82 4.47
N TYR A 28 8.77 -2.97 4.54
CA TYR A 28 7.77 -3.37 3.56
C TYR A 28 6.52 -2.48 3.60
N LEU A 29 6.06 -2.08 4.79
CA LEU A 29 4.95 -1.13 4.92
C LEU A 29 5.31 0.24 4.32
N ALA A 30 6.52 0.73 4.59
CA ALA A 30 7.02 1.97 4.03
C ALA A 30 7.09 1.91 2.50
N GLU A 31 7.61 0.82 1.93
CA GLU A 31 7.65 0.60 0.49
C GLU A 31 6.26 0.66 -0.14
N LEU A 32 5.27 -0.01 0.47
CA LEU A 32 3.89 0.04 0.00
C LEU A 32 3.32 1.46 0.04
N CYS A 33 3.51 2.17 1.16
CA CYS A 33 3.03 3.55 1.32
C CYS A 33 3.63 4.50 0.28
N VAL A 34 4.96 4.47 0.09
CA VAL A 34 5.61 5.33 -0.91
C VAL A 34 5.19 4.93 -2.32
N THR A 35 5.10 3.64 -2.62
CA THR A 35 4.63 3.16 -3.93
C THR A 35 3.24 3.70 -4.24
N ILE A 36 2.30 3.57 -3.30
CA ILE A 36 0.95 4.11 -3.47
C ILE A 36 1.03 5.63 -3.68
N ASN A 37 1.70 6.36 -2.79
CA ASN A 37 1.81 7.83 -2.88
C ASN A 37 2.42 8.33 -4.20
N LYS A 38 3.36 7.58 -4.78
CA LYS A 38 3.96 7.97 -6.07
C LYS A 38 3.01 7.78 -7.25
N ASN A 39 1.98 6.94 -7.11
CA ASN A 39 1.08 6.58 -8.21
C ASN A 39 -0.35 7.14 -8.07
N VAL A 40 -0.71 7.66 -6.90
CA VAL A 40 -1.99 8.35 -6.66
C VAL A 40 -1.80 9.79 -6.14
N THR A 41 -2.57 10.71 -6.71
CA THR A 41 -2.74 12.10 -6.28
C THR A 41 -3.33 12.13 -4.85
N ASN A 42 -2.75 12.93 -3.95
CA ASN A 42 -3.14 13.03 -2.52
C ASN A 42 -3.00 11.71 -1.73
N GLY A 43 -2.02 10.85 -2.05
CA GLY A 43 -1.84 9.54 -1.42
C GLY A 43 -1.74 9.53 0.12
N TYR A 44 -1.27 10.62 0.73
CA TYR A 44 -1.19 10.77 2.20
C TYR A 44 -2.56 10.92 2.89
N ASP A 45 -3.61 11.31 2.15
CA ASP A 45 -4.96 11.59 2.68
C ASP A 45 -5.97 10.49 2.29
N ILE A 46 -5.46 9.31 1.94
CA ILE A 46 -6.28 8.13 1.66
C ILE A 46 -6.90 7.66 2.98
N LYS A 47 -8.06 8.22 3.29
CA LYS A 47 -9.06 7.60 4.18
C LYS A 47 -9.34 6.17 3.70
N PRO A 48 -9.92 5.27 4.52
CA PRO A 48 -10.38 3.97 4.01
C PRO A 48 -11.37 4.22 2.87
N LEU A 49 -10.85 4.24 1.65
CA LEU A 49 -11.55 4.71 0.47
C LEU A 49 -12.38 3.55 -0.02
N GLU A 50 -13.66 3.82 -0.23
CA GLU A 50 -14.48 2.99 -1.11
C GLU A 50 -13.78 2.95 -2.47
N THR A 51 -13.40 1.75 -2.90
CA THR A 51 -12.58 1.45 -4.09
C THR A 51 -13.02 2.17 -5.36
N ASP A 52 -14.30 2.53 -5.46
CA ASP A 52 -14.92 3.14 -6.64
C ASP A 52 -14.34 4.52 -7.01
N ASN A 53 -13.64 5.20 -6.08
CA ASN A 53 -13.01 6.50 -6.35
C ASN A 53 -11.51 6.45 -6.68
N LEU A 54 -10.88 5.27 -6.63
CA LEU A 54 -9.43 5.13 -6.84
C LEU A 54 -8.96 5.53 -8.25
N ILE A 55 -9.80 5.32 -9.27
CA ILE A 55 -9.45 5.64 -10.66
C ILE A 55 -9.19 7.13 -10.88
N PHE A 56 -9.91 8.00 -10.16
CA PHE A 56 -9.74 9.45 -10.23
C PHE A 56 -8.51 9.93 -9.49
N LEU A 57 -7.99 9.11 -8.58
CA LEU A 57 -6.80 9.43 -7.81
C LEU A 57 -5.52 9.06 -8.55
N ILE A 58 -5.55 8.21 -9.58
CA ILE A 58 -4.32 7.82 -10.29
C ILE A 58 -3.70 9.04 -10.97
N ARG A 59 -2.41 9.27 -10.72
CA ARG A 59 -1.73 10.42 -11.31
C ARG A 59 -1.72 10.33 -12.85
N PRO A 60 -1.87 11.45 -13.55
CA PRO A 60 -1.95 11.46 -15.02
C PRO A 60 -0.64 11.09 -15.73
N ASP A 61 0.50 11.14 -15.04
CA ASP A 61 1.81 10.75 -15.55
C ASP A 61 2.12 9.24 -15.39
N VAL A 62 1.23 8.50 -14.74
CA VAL A 62 1.30 7.03 -14.61
C VAL A 62 0.80 6.39 -15.91
N ASN A 63 1.71 6.24 -16.87
CA ASN A 63 1.43 5.71 -18.21
C ASN A 63 1.44 4.17 -18.25
N GLY A 64 0.48 3.55 -17.56
CA GLY A 64 0.26 2.10 -17.68
C GLY A 64 1.28 1.22 -16.95
N GLU A 65 2.14 1.80 -16.11
CA GLU A 65 3.10 1.09 -15.24
C GLU A 65 3.28 1.83 -13.90
N ILE A 66 3.47 1.07 -12.82
CA ILE A 66 3.69 1.60 -11.47
C ILE A 66 5.07 2.26 -11.39
N ILE A 67 5.09 3.52 -10.96
CA ILE A 67 6.32 4.23 -10.59
C ILE A 67 6.83 3.65 -9.28
N LYS A 68 8.04 3.08 -9.29
CA LYS A 68 8.64 2.50 -8.09
C LYS A 68 9.28 3.57 -7.19
N PRO A 69 9.26 3.37 -5.87
CA PRO A 69 9.99 4.21 -4.94
C PRO A 69 11.50 3.97 -5.01
N SER A 70 12.29 4.98 -4.65
CA SER A 70 13.73 4.85 -4.38
C SER A 70 13.95 4.34 -2.95
N GLU A 71 15.14 3.79 -2.69
CA GLU A 71 15.49 3.31 -1.34
C GLU A 71 15.48 4.44 -0.30
N GLU A 72 15.89 5.65 -0.70
CA GLU A 72 15.90 6.83 0.17
C GLU A 72 14.48 7.23 0.60
N GLU A 73 13.54 7.26 -0.35
CA GLU A 73 12.13 7.57 -0.04
C GLU A 73 11.52 6.52 0.89
N ILE A 74 11.85 5.23 0.69
CA ILE A 74 11.40 4.15 1.58
C ILE A 74 11.99 4.34 2.98
N ARG A 75 13.28 4.67 3.07
CA ARG A 75 13.99 4.84 4.34
C ARG A 75 13.38 5.96 5.18
N GLU A 76 13.09 7.12 4.58
CA GLU A 76 12.47 8.25 5.27
C GLU A 76 11.14 7.85 5.92
N VAL A 77 10.27 7.15 5.19
CA VAL A 77 8.98 6.68 5.71
C VAL A 77 9.16 5.56 6.74
N ALA A 78 10.11 4.66 6.52
CA ALA A 78 10.41 3.58 7.46
C ALA A 78 10.91 4.11 8.81
N GLU A 79 11.73 5.15 8.82
CA GLU A 79 12.20 5.81 10.04
C GLU A 79 11.06 6.45 10.82
N ILE A 80 10.11 7.10 10.13
CA ILE A 80 8.92 7.68 10.76
C ILE A 80 8.08 6.58 11.42
N ILE A 81 7.77 5.51 10.69
CA ILE A 81 6.98 4.37 11.21
C ILE A 81 7.71 3.71 12.39
N TYR A 82 9.03 3.54 12.29
CA TYR A 82 9.83 2.98 13.38
C TYR A 82 9.78 3.85 14.64
N TYR A 83 9.85 5.17 14.48
CA TYR A 83 9.76 6.13 15.58
C TYR A 83 8.38 6.16 16.25
N GLU A 84 7.31 6.05 15.47
CA GLU A 84 5.94 5.91 16.00
C GLU A 84 5.74 4.59 16.77
N ASN A 85 6.59 3.60 16.51
CA ASN A 85 6.65 2.31 17.17
C ASN A 85 5.29 1.59 17.29
N PRO A 86 4.53 1.41 16.19
CA PRO A 86 3.24 0.76 16.23
C PRO A 86 3.38 -0.74 16.57
N PRO A 87 2.38 -1.35 17.25
CA PRO A 87 2.37 -2.79 17.49
C PRO A 87 2.48 -3.60 16.19
N LYS A 88 3.21 -4.72 16.23
CA LYS A 88 3.41 -5.59 15.06
C LYS A 88 2.10 -6.02 14.39
N SER A 89 1.07 -6.35 15.18
CA SER A 89 -0.25 -6.71 14.63
C SER A 89 -0.90 -5.58 13.83
N GLN A 90 -0.65 -4.33 14.22
CA GLN A 90 -1.13 -3.16 13.50
C GLN A 90 -0.34 -2.95 12.21
N ILE A 91 0.97 -3.20 12.23
CA ILE A 91 1.80 -3.21 11.00
C ILE A 91 1.31 -4.28 10.03
N ASP A 92 1.09 -5.51 10.50
CA ASP A 92 0.61 -6.62 9.66
C ASP A 92 -0.76 -6.29 9.04
N TRP A 93 -1.64 -5.63 9.79
CA TRP A 93 -2.92 -5.13 9.29
C TRP A 93 -2.74 -4.09 8.19
N PHE A 94 -1.93 -3.05 8.43
CA PHE A 94 -1.70 -2.00 7.44
C PHE A 94 -1.03 -2.53 6.17
N ILE A 95 -0.11 -3.48 6.31
CA ILE A 95 0.50 -4.13 5.15
C ILE A 95 -0.56 -4.86 4.33
N ALA A 96 -1.45 -5.61 4.96
CA ALA A 96 -2.50 -6.33 4.25
C ALA A 96 -3.42 -5.37 3.49
N GLU A 97 -3.87 -4.30 4.15
CA GLU A 97 -4.71 -3.26 3.55
C GLU A 97 -4.01 -2.59 2.36
N LYS A 98 -2.77 -2.14 2.55
CA LYS A 98 -2.00 -1.43 1.51
C LYS A 98 -1.61 -2.35 0.36
N THR A 99 -1.40 -3.64 0.62
CA THR A 99 -1.17 -4.65 -0.44
C THR A 99 -2.40 -4.76 -1.34
N LEU A 100 -3.59 -4.91 -0.75
CA LEU A 100 -4.85 -5.00 -1.49
C LEU A 100 -5.11 -3.72 -2.30
N LEU A 101 -4.91 -2.56 -1.68
CA LEU A 101 -5.04 -1.26 -2.33
C LEU A 101 -4.11 -1.12 -3.53
N LEU A 102 -2.83 -1.49 -3.37
CA LEU A 102 -1.85 -1.44 -4.46
C LEU A 102 -2.25 -2.37 -5.62
N ASP A 103 -2.80 -3.55 -5.31
CA ASP A 103 -3.29 -4.48 -6.33
C ASP A 103 -4.52 -3.94 -7.08
N GLU A 104 -5.41 -3.20 -6.41
CA GLU A 104 -6.49 -2.46 -7.09
C GLU A 104 -5.95 -1.37 -8.00
N ILE A 105 -4.98 -0.58 -7.54
CA ILE A 105 -4.31 0.44 -8.35
C ILE A 105 -3.66 -0.20 -9.58
N LYS A 106 -2.94 -1.31 -9.43
CA LYS A 106 -2.34 -2.06 -10.55
C LYS A 106 -3.40 -2.54 -11.54
N LYS A 107 -4.53 -3.07 -11.07
CA LYS A 107 -5.64 -3.50 -11.95
C LYS A 107 -6.19 -2.34 -12.76
N ILE A 108 -6.36 -1.17 -12.16
CA ILE A 108 -6.86 0.03 -12.87
C ILE A 108 -5.83 0.51 -13.90
N ILE A 109 -4.55 0.58 -13.53
CA ILE A 109 -3.45 0.97 -14.43
C ILE A 109 -3.35 0.03 -15.63
N ASN A 110 -3.43 -1.29 -15.40
CA ASN A 110 -3.38 -2.28 -16.46
C ASN A 110 -4.66 -2.33 -17.30
N GLY A 111 -5.83 -2.12 -16.70
CA GLY A 111 -7.10 -2.05 -17.42
C GLY A 111 -7.18 -0.85 -18.38
N LYS A 112 -6.43 0.23 -18.13
CA LYS A 112 -6.26 1.35 -19.09
C LYS A 112 -5.46 0.97 -20.34
N LYS A 113 -4.67 -0.11 -20.34
CA LYS A 113 -3.92 -0.57 -21.53
C LYS A 113 -4.80 -1.27 -22.56
N GLU A 114 -6.02 -1.67 -22.20
CA GLU A 114 -6.92 -2.46 -23.06
C GLU A 114 -8.08 -1.65 -23.69
N ASN A 115 -8.14 -0.33 -23.47
CA ASN A 115 -9.03 0.60 -24.19
C ASN A 115 -8.22 1.62 -25.00
#